data_AF-A0A2M8Q6G4-F1
#
_entry.id   AF-A0A2M8Q6G4-F1
#
_cell.length_a   1.000
_cell.length_b   1.000
_cell.length_c   1.000
_cell.angle_alpha   90.00
_cell.angle_beta   90.00
_cell.angle_gamma   90.00
#
_symmetry.space_group_name_H-M   'P 1'
#
loop_
_entity.id
_entity.type
_entity.pdbx_description
1 polymer ?
#
loop_
_entity_poly.entity_id
_entity_poly.type
_entity_poly.pdbx_seq_one_letter_code
_entity_poly.pdbx_strand_id
1 'polypeptide(L)'
;RMMCNYMRFGGVVRDLTPGWVDRAKYLAYDRLPRALDQLDELLSGNEIVKARGRGVGYLPAADLIALSVTGPMLRAAGVPYDIRKVEPYCIYDRFDFDVPTLPVGTSKSKRS
;
A
#
# COMPACT_ATOMS: atom_id res chain seq x y z
N ARG A 1 16.56 -13.80 -5.93
CA ARG A 1 17.30 -12.94 -6.89
C ARG A 1 16.60 -11.58 -6.91
N MET A 2 17.33 -10.45 -6.85
CA MET A 2 16.72 -9.11 -6.63
C MET A 2 17.00 -8.09 -7.75
N MET A 3 18.20 -8.09 -8.35
CA MET A 3 18.56 -7.12 -9.39
C MET A 3 18.25 -7.65 -10.80
N CYS A 4 17.14 -7.18 -11.40
CA CYS A 4 16.62 -7.70 -12.68
C CYS A 4 16.81 -6.76 -13.90
N ASN A 5 17.22 -5.51 -13.72
CA ASN A 5 17.47 -4.50 -14.79
C ASN A 5 16.43 -4.54 -15.95
N TYR A 6 15.14 -4.63 -15.59
CA TYR A 6 14.06 -4.89 -16.55
C TYR A 6 13.47 -3.61 -17.14
N MET A 7 13.23 -2.60 -16.29
CA MET A 7 12.79 -1.27 -16.72
C MET A 7 13.99 -0.47 -17.24
N ARG A 8 13.85 0.13 -18.42
CA ARG A 8 14.87 0.95 -19.08
C ARG A 8 14.25 2.24 -19.62
N PHE A 9 15.08 3.25 -19.89
CA PHE A 9 14.63 4.40 -20.66
C PHE A 9 14.10 3.92 -22.01
N GLY A 10 12.87 4.32 -22.35
CA GLY A 10 12.16 3.83 -23.54
C GLY A 10 11.28 2.59 -23.32
N GLY A 11 11.22 2.02 -22.12
CA GLY A 11 10.25 0.97 -21.76
C GLY A 11 10.85 -0.21 -21.02
N VAL A 12 10.70 -1.41 -21.60
CA VAL A 12 11.14 -2.68 -21.00
C VAL A 12 12.19 -3.38 -21.87
N VAL A 13 13.09 -4.14 -21.26
CA VAL A 13 14.20 -4.79 -21.98
C VAL A 13 13.76 -5.97 -22.86
N ARG A 14 12.70 -6.69 -22.49
CA ARG A 14 12.21 -7.90 -23.15
C ARG A 14 10.72 -8.04 -22.95
N ASP A 15 10.05 -8.66 -23.91
CA ASP A 15 8.66 -9.06 -23.77
C ASP A 15 8.47 -10.19 -22.75
N LEU A 16 7.22 -10.39 -22.37
CA LEU A 16 6.81 -11.44 -21.45
C LEU A 16 6.96 -12.82 -22.11
N THR A 17 7.38 -13.81 -21.31
CA THR A 17 7.45 -15.19 -21.82
C THR A 17 6.06 -15.80 -21.99
N PRO A 18 5.89 -16.77 -22.91
CA PRO A 18 4.64 -17.50 -23.05
C PRO A 18 4.17 -18.09 -21.70
N GLY A 19 2.88 -17.93 -21.38
CA GLY A 19 2.30 -18.39 -20.11
C GLY A 19 2.68 -17.56 -18.88
N TRP A 20 3.37 -16.42 -19.03
CA TRP A 20 3.61 -15.51 -17.89
C TRP A 20 2.32 -14.86 -17.39
N VAL A 21 1.47 -14.39 -18.31
CA VAL A 21 0.20 -13.70 -17.97
C VAL A 21 -0.73 -14.64 -17.22
N ASP A 22 -0.84 -15.90 -17.61
CA ASP A 22 -1.70 -16.88 -16.93
C ASP A 22 -1.22 -17.14 -15.51
N ARG A 23 0.10 -17.23 -15.30
CA ARG A 23 0.69 -17.34 -13.96
C ARG A 23 0.46 -16.08 -13.12
N ALA A 24 0.53 -14.90 -13.72
CA ALA A 24 0.27 -13.64 -13.04
C ALA A 24 -1.20 -13.54 -12.60
N LYS A 25 -2.15 -13.96 -13.46
CA LYS A 25 -3.57 -14.05 -13.13
C LYS A 25 -3.81 -15.03 -11.99
N TYR A 26 -3.25 -16.23 -12.06
CA TYR A 26 -3.34 -17.23 -10.98
C TYR A 26 -2.81 -16.68 -9.65
N LEU A 27 -1.65 -16.00 -9.69
CA LEU A 27 -1.09 -15.38 -8.49
C LEU A 27 -2.04 -14.32 -7.91
N ALA A 28 -2.54 -13.42 -8.77
CA ALA A 28 -3.36 -12.28 -8.37
C ALA A 28 -4.73 -12.68 -7.83
N TYR A 29 -5.40 -13.63 -8.48
CA TYR A 29 -6.80 -13.97 -8.17
C TYR A 29 -6.92 -15.19 -7.26
N ASP A 30 -6.03 -16.18 -7.37
CA ASP A 30 -6.19 -17.45 -6.62
C ASP A 30 -5.25 -17.57 -5.43
N ARG A 31 -4.02 -17.03 -5.51
CA ARG A 31 -3.01 -17.26 -4.45
C ARG A 31 -2.93 -16.12 -3.45
N LEU A 32 -2.84 -14.87 -3.92
CA LEU A 32 -2.66 -13.71 -3.05
C LEU A 32 -3.84 -13.50 -2.08
N PRO A 33 -5.12 -13.58 -2.50
CA PRO A 33 -6.24 -13.39 -1.57
C PRO A 33 -6.19 -14.37 -0.40
N ARG A 34 -6.00 -15.68 -0.66
CA ARG A 34 -5.85 -16.69 0.38
C ARG A 34 -4.69 -16.42 1.35
N ALA A 35 -3.55 -15.96 0.82
CA ALA A 35 -2.40 -15.62 1.65
C ALA A 35 -2.64 -14.36 2.50
N LEU A 36 -3.39 -13.39 1.97
CA LEU A 36 -3.80 -12.19 2.70
C LEU A 36 -4.80 -12.52 3.80
N ASP A 37 -5.79 -13.38 3.53
CA ASP A 37 -6.77 -13.81 4.54
C ASP A 37 -6.08 -14.52 5.72
N GLN A 38 -5.12 -15.41 5.43
CA GLN A 38 -4.31 -16.06 6.46
C GLN A 38 -3.49 -15.06 7.28
N LEU A 39 -2.90 -14.05 6.62
CA LEU A 39 -2.14 -13.01 7.30
C LEU A 39 -3.06 -12.15 8.19
N ASP A 40 -4.27 -11.85 7.71
CA ASP A 40 -5.27 -11.07 8.43
C ASP A 40 -5.76 -11.82 9.68
N GLU A 41 -6.05 -13.12 9.56
CA GLU A 41 -6.43 -13.98 10.69
C GLU A 41 -5.36 -13.95 11.80
N LEU A 42 -4.08 -14.06 11.42
CA LEU A 42 -2.97 -14.11 12.37
C LEU A 42 -2.63 -12.75 13.01
N LEU A 43 -2.83 -11.64 12.29
CA LEU A 43 -2.37 -10.31 12.73
C LEU A 43 -3.52 -9.38 13.16
N SER A 44 -4.57 -9.26 12.35
CA SER A 44 -5.64 -8.30 12.56
C SER A 44 -6.54 -8.66 13.73
N GLY A 45 -6.68 -9.95 14.06
CA GLY A 45 -7.38 -10.42 15.26
C GLY A 45 -6.57 -10.23 16.54
N ASN A 46 -5.26 -10.40 16.45
CA ASN A 46 -4.36 -10.61 17.58
C ASN A 46 -4.27 -9.41 18.54
N GLU A 47 -4.68 -9.62 19.79
CA GLU A 47 -4.69 -8.60 20.85
C GLU A 47 -3.28 -8.12 21.21
N ILE A 48 -2.28 -9.00 21.17
CA ILE A 48 -0.89 -8.66 21.50
C ILE A 48 -0.33 -7.70 20.46
N VAL A 49 -0.64 -7.91 19.17
CA VAL A 49 -0.22 -7.01 18.08
C VAL A 49 -0.90 -5.65 18.24
N LYS A 50 -2.22 -5.63 18.51
CA LYS A 50 -2.97 -4.40 18.76
C LYS A 50 -2.44 -3.64 19.98
N ALA A 51 -2.20 -4.32 21.09
CA ALA A 51 -1.70 -3.71 22.31
C ALA A 51 -0.31 -3.09 22.11
N ARG A 52 0.56 -3.71 21.31
CA ARG A 52 1.89 -3.18 20.99
C ARG A 52 1.87 -2.00 20.00
N GLY A 53 0.88 -1.94 19.13
CA GLY A 53 0.79 -0.89 18.10
C GLY A 53 -0.05 0.33 18.53
N ARG A 54 -1.06 0.16 19.39
CA ARG A 54 -1.93 1.27 19.82
C ARG A 54 -1.15 2.26 20.68
N GLY A 55 -1.25 3.54 20.35
CA GLY A 55 -0.61 4.62 21.12
C GLY A 55 0.85 4.88 20.80
N VAL A 56 1.44 4.16 19.86
CA VAL A 56 2.83 4.35 19.45
C VAL A 56 2.89 5.03 18.08
N GLY A 57 3.81 5.98 17.90
CA GLY A 57 4.11 6.56 16.59
C GLY A 57 3.05 7.50 16.02
N TYR A 58 2.19 8.09 16.88
CA TYR A 58 1.23 9.08 16.43
C TYR A 58 1.91 10.40 16.07
N LEU A 59 1.66 10.88 14.85
CA LEU A 59 2.04 12.20 14.35
C LEU A 59 0.82 12.86 13.69
N PRO A 60 0.57 14.17 13.93
CA PRO A 60 -0.47 14.89 13.22
C PRO A 60 -0.07 15.12 11.75
N ALA A 61 -1.07 15.26 10.88
CA ALA A 61 -0.85 15.44 9.44
C ALA A 61 0.03 16.67 9.12
N ALA A 62 -0.11 17.76 9.87
CA ALA A 62 0.69 18.98 9.68
C ALA A 62 2.19 18.72 9.88
N ASP A 63 2.57 17.96 10.91
CA ASP A 63 3.96 17.62 11.18
C ASP A 63 4.53 16.70 10.10
N LEU A 64 3.74 15.73 9.63
CA LEU A 64 4.14 14.85 8.53
C LEU A 64 4.41 15.63 7.24
N ILE A 65 3.57 16.63 6.94
CA ILE A 65 3.76 17.51 5.78
C ILE A 65 5.01 18.37 5.96
N ALA A 66 5.20 18.95 7.15
CA ALA A 66 6.39 19.75 7.46
C ALA A 66 7.70 18.92 7.33
N LEU A 67 7.65 17.63 7.67
CA LEU A 67 8.76 16.68 7.50
C LEU A 67 8.86 16.07 6.10
N SER A 68 8.01 16.49 5.15
CA SER A 68 7.96 15.94 3.78
C SER A 68 7.74 14.42 3.74
N VAL A 69 7.00 13.87 4.71
CA VAL A 69 6.68 12.45 4.79
C VAL A 69 5.50 12.12 3.86
N THR A 70 5.67 11.11 2.99
CA THR A 70 4.67 10.72 1.99
C THR A 70 4.22 9.26 2.13
N GLY A 71 3.18 8.87 1.38
CA GLY A 71 2.78 7.45 1.23
C GLY A 71 1.98 6.92 2.42
N PRO A 72 2.28 5.71 2.95
CA PRO A 72 1.43 5.07 3.95
C PRO A 72 1.30 5.86 5.25
N MET A 73 2.34 6.58 5.69
CA MET A 73 2.29 7.40 6.90
C MET A 73 1.32 8.58 6.76
N LEU A 74 1.38 9.29 5.63
CA LEU A 74 0.49 10.42 5.35
C LEU A 74 -0.96 9.96 5.17
N ARG A 75 -1.17 8.81 4.50
CA ARG A 75 -2.50 8.19 4.36
C ARG A 75 -3.08 7.70 5.70
N ALA A 76 -2.23 7.17 6.59
CA ALA A 76 -2.63 6.79 7.95
C ALA A 76 -3.04 8.00 8.81
N ALA A 77 -2.48 9.19 8.54
CA ALA A 77 -2.92 10.43 9.19
C ALA A 77 -4.23 11.01 8.62
N GLY A 78 -4.84 10.34 7.63
CA GLY A 78 -6.12 10.71 7.04
C GLY A 78 -6.04 11.67 5.86
N VAL A 79 -4.83 11.89 5.32
CA VAL A 79 -4.66 12.70 4.11
C VAL A 79 -4.70 11.78 2.88
N PRO A 80 -5.70 11.89 1.99
CA PRO A 80 -5.85 11.03 0.81
C PRO A 80 -4.90 11.45 -0.32
N TYR A 81 -3.59 11.37 -0.07
CA TYR A 81 -2.55 11.74 -1.01
C TYR A 81 -1.81 10.51 -1.54
N ASP A 82 -1.97 10.25 -2.84
CA ASP A 82 -1.27 9.19 -3.58
C ASP A 82 -0.94 9.69 -4.99
N ILE A 83 0.35 9.68 -5.34
CA ILE A 83 0.82 10.19 -6.64
C ILE A 83 0.16 9.49 -7.83
N ARG A 84 -0.23 8.21 -7.68
CA ARG A 84 -0.87 7.45 -8.77
C ARG A 84 -2.25 8.01 -9.17
N LYS A 85 -2.88 8.80 -8.29
CA LYS A 85 -4.16 9.49 -8.53
C LYS A 85 -3.98 10.99 -8.74
N VAL A 86 -3.10 11.63 -7.95
CA VAL A 86 -2.90 13.09 -7.99
C VAL A 86 -2.13 13.53 -9.23
N GLU A 87 -1.06 12.81 -9.58
CA GLU A 87 -0.24 13.05 -10.77
C GLU A 87 0.00 11.71 -11.48
N PRO A 88 -1.03 11.17 -12.16
CA PRO A 88 -0.97 9.83 -12.73
C PRO A 88 0.20 9.69 -13.70
N TYR A 89 0.91 8.57 -13.59
CA TYR A 89 1.98 8.18 -14.50
C TYR A 89 1.64 6.84 -15.17
N CYS A 90 2.37 6.51 -16.24
CA CYS A 90 2.14 5.30 -17.04
C CYS A 90 0.67 5.20 -17.51
N ILE A 91 -0.09 4.25 -16.96
CA ILE A 91 -1.48 3.96 -17.33
C ILE A 91 -2.40 3.99 -16.09
N TYR A 92 -1.95 4.59 -14.97
CA TYR A 92 -2.72 4.62 -13.72
C TYR A 92 -4.01 5.46 -13.82
N ASP A 93 -4.06 6.38 -14.77
CA ASP A 93 -5.24 7.17 -15.14
C ASP A 93 -6.41 6.31 -15.65
N ARG A 94 -6.14 5.09 -16.14
CA ARG A 94 -7.14 4.18 -16.71
C ARG A 94 -7.75 3.22 -15.68
N PHE A 95 -7.25 3.19 -14.45
CA PHE A 95 -7.70 2.26 -13.42
C PHE A 95 -8.54 2.96 -12.35
N ASP A 96 -9.68 2.34 -12.04
CA ASP A 96 -10.48 2.72 -10.90
C ASP A 96 -10.02 1.97 -9.64
N PHE A 97 -9.71 2.72 -8.59
CA PHE A 97 -9.22 2.20 -7.31
C PHE A 97 -9.26 3.28 -6.23
N ASP A 98 -9.46 2.86 -4.99
CA ASP A 98 -9.52 3.75 -3.84
C ASP A 98 -8.17 3.87 -3.13
N VAL A 99 -7.93 5.03 -2.53
CA VAL A 99 -6.76 5.27 -1.68
C VAL A 99 -7.17 4.99 -0.23
N PRO A 100 -6.62 3.93 0.42
CA PRO A 100 -7.01 3.61 1.79
C PRO A 100 -6.44 4.66 2.75
N THR A 101 -7.33 5.37 3.44
CA THR A 101 -7.00 6.33 4.50
C THR A 101 -7.76 5.98 5.76
N LEU A 102 -7.17 6.31 6.92
CA LEU A 102 -7.94 6.34 8.16
C LEU A 102 -8.82 7.61 8.18
N PRO A 103 -10.01 7.58 8.80
CA PRO A 103 -10.78 8.80 9.01
C PRO A 103 -9.93 9.87 9.71
N VAL A 104 -10.04 11.13 9.25
CA VAL A 104 -9.33 12.27 9.83
C VAL A 104 -9.64 12.34 11.32
N GLY A 105 -8.60 12.21 12.16
CA GLY A 105 -8.75 12.21 13.63
C GLY A 105 -8.78 10.83 14.28
N THR A 106 -8.96 9.73 13.53
CA THR A 106 -8.75 8.36 14.06
C THR A 106 -7.28 7.97 14.03
N SER A 107 -6.48 8.74 14.77
CA SER A 107 -5.46 8.08 15.55
C SER A 107 -6.16 7.08 16.44
N LYS A 108 -5.92 5.78 16.28
CA LYS A 108 -6.26 4.80 17.32
C LYS A 108 -5.34 4.99 18.56
N SER A 109 -5.22 6.23 19.03
CA SER A 109 -4.77 6.69 20.34
C SER A 109 -4.75 8.23 20.41
N LYS A 110 -5.92 8.86 20.42
CA LYS A 110 -6.13 9.94 21.40
C LYS A 110 -7.21 9.45 22.34
N ARG A 111 -6.77 8.80 23.42
CA ARG A 111 -7.52 8.56 24.67
C ARG A 111 -8.92 7.92 24.53
N SER A 112 -8.97 6.62 24.78
CA SER A 112 -9.89 5.99 25.73
C SER A 112 -9.31 4.66 26.14
#